data_AF-A0A522DJU8-F1
#
_entry.id   AF-A0A522DJU8-F1
#
_cell.length_a   1.000
_cell.length_b   1.000
_cell.length_c   1.000
_cell.angle_alpha   90.00
_cell.angle_beta   90.00
_cell.angle_gamma   90.00
#
_symmetry.space_group_name_H-M   'P 1'
#
loop_
_entity.id
_entity.type
_entity.pdbx_description
1 polymer ?
#
loop_
_entity_poly.entity_id
_entity_poly.type
_entity_poly.pdbx_seq_one_letter_code
_entity_poly.pdbx_strand_id
1 'polypeptide(L)'
;MPNELKLGGTYCHYKTKGLYQALAVVQNRPLRPGEQVVEVATVKDTSDGRNDKLMKLCHSFTTGHLFVLNTGDSPTTHDGSLNDLMALYYSFSANNLFVRVLTEFVGEVAVDGMTNPRFAPRFELLSR
;
A
#
# COMPACT_ATOMS: atom_id res chain seq x y z
N MET A 1 -20.59 -7.27 11.24
CA MET A 1 -20.17 -7.20 9.82
C MET A 1 -18.71 -6.80 9.84
N PRO A 2 -17.76 -7.58 9.27
CA PRO A 2 -16.37 -7.15 9.24
C PRO A 2 -16.32 -5.88 8.39
N ASN A 3 -15.77 -4.81 8.96
CA ASN A 3 -15.63 -3.52 8.30
C ASN A 3 -15.05 -3.73 6.89
N GLU A 4 -15.86 -3.50 5.85
CA GLU A 4 -15.36 -3.41 4.49
C GLU A 4 -14.32 -2.29 4.50
N LEU A 5 -13.04 -2.67 4.46
CA LEU A 5 -11.92 -1.79 4.25
C LEU A 5 -12.06 -1.18 2.86
N LYS A 6 -12.87 -0.13 2.75
CA LYS A 6 -13.03 0.67 1.53
C LYS A 6 -11.76 1.49 1.36
N LEU A 7 -10.71 0.89 0.81
CA LEU A 7 -9.58 1.63 0.26
C LEU A 7 -10.01 2.24 -1.06
N GLY A 8 -10.54 3.45 -0.96
CA GLY A 8 -10.91 4.28 -2.08
C GLY A 8 -11.07 5.71 -1.62
N GLY A 9 -10.45 6.64 -2.34
CA GLY A 9 -10.54 8.07 -2.04
C GLY A 9 -9.20 8.69 -1.69
N THR A 10 -9.26 9.98 -1.35
CA THR A 10 -8.10 10.79 -1.03
C THR A 10 -7.87 10.82 0.48
N TYR A 11 -6.63 10.62 0.89
CA TYR A 11 -6.17 10.59 2.27
C TYR A 11 -5.09 11.66 2.50
N CYS A 12 -4.98 12.10 3.75
CA CYS A 12 -3.93 12.99 4.23
C CYS A 12 -3.02 12.24 5.20
N HIS A 13 -1.70 12.29 4.99
CA HIS A 13 -0.75 11.62 5.89
C HIS A 13 -0.48 12.49 7.13
N TYR A 14 -0.53 11.88 8.32
CA TYR A 14 -0.47 12.59 9.60
C TYR A 14 0.76 13.49 9.76
N LYS A 15 1.94 13.04 9.28
CA LYS A 15 3.23 13.72 9.47
C LYS A 15 3.54 14.72 8.37
N THR A 16 3.44 14.29 7.11
CA THR A 16 3.84 15.12 5.96
C THR A 16 2.73 16.08 5.56
N LYS A 17 1.49 15.85 6.02
CA LYS A 17 0.27 16.54 5.55
C LYS A 17 0.07 16.44 4.03
N GLY A 18 0.78 15.53 3.37
CA GLY A 18 0.68 15.28 1.95
C GLY A 18 -0.65 14.59 1.61
N LEU A 19 -1.10 14.82 0.38
CA LEU A 19 -2.30 14.17 -0.16
C LEU A 19 -1.91 12.91 -0.93
N TYR A 20 -2.70 11.86 -0.73
CA TYR A 20 -2.50 10.56 -1.34
C TYR A 20 -3.83 10.00 -1.82
N GLN A 21 -3.86 9.36 -2.99
CA GLN A 21 -5.04 8.68 -3.50
C GLN A 21 -4.88 7.18 -3.27
N ALA A 22 -5.74 6.56 -2.47
CA ALA A 22 -5.80 5.10 -2.38
C ALA A 22 -6.46 4.55 -3.64
N LEU A 23 -5.86 3.52 -4.22
CA LEU A 23 -6.23 2.97 -5.53
C LEU A 23 -6.80 1.55 -5.41
N ALA A 24 -6.10 0.67 -4.69
CA ALA A 24 -6.49 -0.73 -4.57
C ALA A 24 -5.81 -1.40 -3.36
N VAL A 25 -6.35 -2.56 -2.98
CA VAL A 25 -5.61 -3.56 -2.19
C VAL A 25 -4.98 -4.54 -3.15
N VAL A 26 -3.67 -4.76 -3.00
CA VAL A 26 -2.89 -5.69 -3.82
C VAL A 26 -2.15 -6.66 -2.91
N GLN A 27 -1.91 -7.88 -3.38
CA GLN A 27 -1.14 -8.85 -2.63
C GLN A 27 0.35 -8.73 -2.95
N ASN A 28 1.21 -8.73 -1.93
CA ASN A 28 2.65 -8.97 -2.08
C ASN A 28 2.88 -10.48 -2.16
N ARG A 29 3.44 -10.96 -3.26
CA ARG A 29 3.73 -12.39 -3.45
C ARG A 29 4.81 -12.63 -4.51
N PRO A 30 5.48 -13.80 -4.49
CA PRO A 30 6.39 -14.19 -5.55
C PRO A 30 5.64 -14.49 -6.86
N LEU A 31 6.39 -14.46 -7.95
CA LEU A 31 5.93 -14.97 -9.24
C LEU A 31 5.80 -16.50 -9.13
N ARG A 32 4.64 -17.03 -9.52
CA ARG A 32 4.43 -18.48 -9.54
C ARG A 32 5.03 -19.09 -10.80
N PRO A 33 5.62 -20.31 -10.74
CA PRO A 33 6.13 -20.98 -11.93
C PRO A 33 5.07 -21.10 -13.03
N GLY A 34 5.41 -20.70 -14.24
CA GLY A 34 4.51 -20.77 -15.40
C GLY A 34 3.44 -19.66 -15.46
N GLU A 35 3.39 -18.75 -14.50
CA GLU A 35 2.45 -17.63 -14.52
C GLU A 35 2.88 -16.55 -15.53
N GLN A 36 1.96 -16.19 -16.43
CA GLN A 36 2.19 -15.09 -17.37
C GLN A 36 1.80 -13.76 -16.75
N VAL A 37 2.74 -12.83 -16.69
CA VAL A 37 2.56 -11.52 -16.05
C VAL A 37 3.11 -10.40 -16.91
N VAL A 38 2.54 -9.20 -16.77
CA VAL A 38 3.09 -7.95 -17.30
C VAL A 38 3.38 -6.99 -16.16
N GLU A 39 4.54 -6.34 -16.21
CA GLU A 39 4.87 -5.25 -15.30
C GLU A 39 4.07 -4.00 -15.71
N VAL A 40 3.31 -3.45 -14.76
CA VAL A 40 2.47 -2.27 -14.96
C VAL A 40 3.23 -1.01 -14.57
N ALA A 41 3.95 -1.04 -13.44
CA ALA A 41 4.72 0.08 -12.93
C ALA A 41 5.76 -0.38 -11.91
N THR A 42 6.80 0.42 -11.72
CA THR A 42 7.64 0.36 -10.52
C THR A 42 6.97 1.14 -9.39
N VAL A 43 6.91 0.55 -8.20
CA VAL A 43 6.32 1.16 -7.00
C VAL A 43 7.32 1.17 -5.85
N LYS A 44 7.14 2.08 -4.90
CA LYS A 44 7.97 2.17 -3.69
C LYS A 44 7.25 1.59 -2.48
N ASP A 45 7.85 0.62 -1.81
CA ASP A 45 7.41 0.16 -0.50
C ASP A 45 7.90 1.10 0.59
N THR A 46 6.97 1.56 1.40
CA THR A 46 7.21 2.52 2.49
C THR A 46 7.12 1.90 3.88
N SER A 47 6.81 0.60 3.99
CA SER A 47 6.47 -0.08 5.25
C SER A 47 7.61 0.06 6.28
N ASP A 48 8.85 -0.17 5.87
CA ASP A 48 10.03 -0.16 6.76
C ASP A 48 10.46 1.23 7.26
N GLY A 49 9.87 2.31 6.75
CA GLY A 49 10.07 3.69 7.22
C GLY A 49 11.48 4.27 7.11
N ARG A 50 12.49 3.47 6.71
CA ARG A 50 13.90 3.83 6.65
C ARG A 50 14.49 3.79 5.24
N ASN A 51 14.00 2.90 4.37
CA ASN A 51 14.45 2.78 2.98
C ASN A 51 13.25 2.52 2.07
N ASP A 52 13.11 3.33 1.01
CA ASP A 52 12.15 3.06 -0.06
C ASP A 52 12.64 1.83 -0.84
N LYS A 53 12.01 0.67 -0.63
CA LYS A 53 12.31 -0.52 -1.42
C LYS A 53 11.56 -0.45 -2.74
N LEU A 54 12.25 -0.64 -3.86
CA LEU A 54 11.60 -0.73 -5.17
C LEU A 54 10.94 -2.10 -5.33
N MET A 55 9.68 -2.11 -5.75
CA MET A 55 8.91 -3.30 -6.09
C MET A 55 8.27 -3.10 -7.47
N LYS A 56 7.80 -4.20 -8.06
CA LYS A 56 7.07 -4.17 -9.33
C LYS A 56 5.59 -4.43 -9.10
N LEU A 57 4.74 -3.55 -9.59
CA LEU A 57 3.31 -3.80 -9.72
C LEU A 57 3.09 -4.59 -11.00
N CYS A 58 2.50 -5.78 -10.87
CA CYS A 58 2.31 -6.71 -11.96
C CYS A 58 0.83 -7.07 -12.13
N HIS A 59 0.41 -7.27 -13.37
CA HIS A 59 -0.88 -7.88 -13.70
C HIS A 59 -0.65 -9.32 -14.15
N SER A 60 -1.39 -10.25 -13.56
CA SER A 60 -1.38 -11.66 -13.94
C SER A 60 -2.46 -11.95 -14.97
N PHE A 61 -2.09 -12.43 -16.16
CA PHE A 61 -3.07 -12.84 -17.17
C PHE A 61 -3.79 -14.13 -16.80
N THR A 62 -3.16 -14.97 -15.99
CA THR A 62 -3.75 -16.24 -15.53
C THR A 62 -4.87 -16.01 -14.53
N THR A 63 -4.72 -15.03 -13.64
CA THR A 63 -5.69 -14.78 -12.56
C THR A 63 -6.52 -13.50 -12.76
N GLY A 64 -6.11 -12.61 -13.66
CA GLY A 64 -6.71 -11.29 -13.85
C GLY A 64 -6.43 -10.30 -12.71
N HIS A 65 -5.57 -10.65 -11.75
CA HIS A 65 -5.34 -9.84 -10.55
C HIS A 65 -4.07 -9.00 -10.63
N LEU A 66 -4.11 -7.82 -10.00
CA LEU A 66 -2.93 -7.00 -9.70
C LEU A 66 -2.27 -7.48 -8.41
N PHE A 67 -0.95 -7.56 -8.43
CA PHE A 67 -0.14 -7.93 -7.26
C PHE A 67 1.20 -7.22 -7.31
N VAL A 68 1.91 -7.14 -6.18
CA VAL A 68 3.26 -6.60 -6.14
C VAL A 68 4.28 -7.71 -5.95
N LEU A 69 5.33 -7.63 -6.76
CA LEU A 69 6.47 -8.52 -6.74
C LEU A 69 7.64 -7.79 -6.09
N ASN A 70 8.14 -8.34 -5.00
CA ASN A 70 9.39 -7.94 -4.39
C ASN A 70 10.56 -8.34 -5.30
N THR A 71 11.35 -7.37 -5.76
CA THR A 71 12.51 -7.60 -6.65
C THR A 71 13.86 -7.66 -5.92
N GLY A 72 13.88 -7.58 -4.59
CA GLY A 72 15.11 -7.68 -3.79
C GLY A 72 15.42 -9.10 -3.31
N ASP A 73 16.69 -9.35 -2.96
CA ASP A 73 17.25 -10.67 -2.60
C ASP A 73 16.72 -11.31 -1.31
N SER A 74 15.87 -10.62 -0.55
CA SER A 74 15.28 -11.19 0.66
C SER A 74 13.95 -11.86 0.31
N PRO A 75 13.85 -13.20 0.40
CA PRO A 75 12.58 -13.87 0.28
C PRO A 75 11.69 -13.40 1.43
N THR A 76 10.59 -12.73 1.08
CA THR A 76 9.50 -12.48 2.02
C THR A 76 8.82 -13.83 2.26
N THR A 77 8.82 -14.30 3.51
CA THR A 77 8.02 -15.45 3.92
C THR A 77 6.55 -15.06 3.81
N HIS A 78 5.87 -15.58 2.80
CA HIS A 78 4.44 -15.39 2.58
C HIS A 78 3.68 -16.54 3.23
N ASP A 79 2.95 -16.25 4.31
CA ASP A 79 2.07 -17.19 4.99
C ASP A 79 0.59 -16.95 4.65
N GLY A 80 0.29 -16.01 3.75
CA GLY A 80 -1.07 -15.61 3.41
C GLY A 80 -1.74 -14.76 4.50
N SER A 81 -0.97 -14.26 5.47
CA SER A 81 -1.48 -13.35 6.50
C SER A 81 -1.85 -11.99 5.92
N LEU A 82 -2.56 -11.18 6.72
CA LEU A 82 -2.88 -9.79 6.38
C LEU A 82 -1.64 -8.93 6.09
N ASN A 83 -0.44 -9.37 6.49
CA ASN A 83 0.82 -8.69 6.19
C ASN A 83 1.24 -8.84 4.72
N ASP A 84 0.66 -9.81 4.00
CA ASP A 84 0.83 -9.94 2.54
C ASP A 84 -0.10 -8.99 1.77
N LEU A 85 -1.09 -8.35 2.42
CA LEU A 85 -1.94 -7.36 1.79
C LEU A 85 -1.31 -5.97 1.89
N MET A 86 -1.26 -5.29 0.76
CA MET A 86 -0.68 -3.96 0.62
C MET A 86 -1.75 -2.98 0.14
N ALA A 87 -1.76 -1.77 0.69
CA ALA A 87 -2.45 -0.64 0.10
C ALA A 87 -1.61 -0.09 -1.05
N LEU A 88 -2.16 -0.05 -2.26
CA LEU A 88 -1.60 0.67 -3.40
C LEU A 88 -2.17 2.10 -3.42
N TYR A 89 -1.29 3.08 -3.42
CA TYR A 89 -1.69 4.48 -3.40
C TYR A 89 -0.71 5.38 -4.16
N TYR A 90 -1.24 6.50 -4.64
CA TYR A 90 -0.49 7.50 -5.38
C TYR A 90 -0.24 8.75 -4.53
N SER A 91 0.97 9.31 -4.56
CA SER A 91 1.26 10.59 -3.91
C SER A 91 1.21 11.73 -4.92
N PHE A 92 0.37 12.73 -4.67
CA PHE A 92 0.27 13.90 -5.54
C PHE A 92 1.54 14.76 -5.53
N SER A 93 2.22 14.87 -4.39
CA SER A 93 3.44 15.68 -4.27
C SER A 93 4.67 15.00 -4.85
N ALA A 94 4.79 13.67 -4.68
CA ALA A 94 5.93 12.93 -5.19
C ALA A 94 5.73 12.45 -6.64
N ASN A 95 4.52 12.59 -7.20
CA ASN A 95 4.15 12.13 -8.54
C ASN A 95 4.55 10.66 -8.79
N ASN A 96 4.27 9.79 -7.81
CA ASN A 96 4.72 8.39 -7.84
C ASN A 96 3.74 7.46 -7.12
N LEU A 97 3.83 6.17 -7.45
CA LEU A 97 3.09 5.08 -6.82
C LEU A 97 3.87 4.47 -5.66
N PHE A 98 3.13 4.20 -4.59
CA PHE A 98 3.64 3.65 -3.37
C PHE A 98 2.78 2.48 -2.94
N VAL A 99 3.42 1.60 -2.17
CA VAL A 99 2.74 0.55 -1.42
C VAL A 99 3.15 0.60 0.04
N ARG A 100 2.26 0.08 0.88
CA ARG A 100 2.50 -0.12 2.31
C ARG A 100 1.66 -1.30 2.76
N VAL A 101 2.15 -2.06 3.75
CA VAL A 101 1.34 -3.07 4.44
C VAL A 101 -0.01 -2.47 4.84
N LEU A 102 -1.09 -3.17 4.49
CA LEU A 102 -2.45 -2.65 4.59
C LEU A 102 -2.79 -2.21 6.01
N THR A 103 -2.47 -3.04 7.01
CA THR A 103 -2.72 -2.76 8.42
C THR A 103 -1.96 -1.53 8.93
N GLU A 104 -0.80 -1.21 8.36
CA GLU A 104 -0.07 0.02 8.68
C GLU A 104 -0.65 1.25 8.00
N PHE A 105 -1.19 1.09 6.78
CA PHE A 105 -1.81 2.17 6.03
C PHE A 105 -3.09 2.65 6.71
N VAL A 106 -3.97 1.72 7.10
CA VAL A 106 -5.20 2.05 7.83
C VAL A 106 -5.03 2.15 9.34
N GLY A 107 -3.84 1.81 9.82
CA GLY A 107 -3.51 1.83 11.23
C GLY A 107 -3.32 3.24 11.79
N GLU A 108 -3.20 3.27 13.10
CA GLU A 108 -2.99 4.49 13.86
C GLU A 108 -1.51 4.62 14.29
N VAL A 109 -1.12 5.84 14.63
CA VAL A 109 0.19 6.21 15.13
C VAL A 109 0.04 7.06 16.39
N ALA A 110 0.87 6.78 17.39
CA ALA A 110 0.97 7.63 18.57
C ALA A 110 1.89 8.82 18.26
N VAL A 111 1.38 10.03 18.46
CA VAL A 111 2.10 11.31 18.29
C VAL A 111 1.75 12.19 19.47
N ASP A 112 2.76 12.64 20.22
CA ASP A 112 2.59 13.55 21.37
C ASP A 112 1.54 13.09 22.39
N GLY A 113 1.50 11.78 22.66
CA GLY A 113 0.54 11.16 23.58
C GLY A 113 -0.88 10.97 23.04
N MET A 114 -1.12 11.33 21.77
CA MET A 114 -2.41 11.14 21.09
C MET A 114 -2.31 10.11 19.96
N THR A 115 -3.33 9.27 19.85
CA THR A 115 -3.46 8.30 18.76
C THR A 115 -4.13 8.97 17.56
N ASN A 116 -3.47 8.94 16.40
CA ASN A 116 -3.95 9.55 15.16
C ASN A 116 -3.95 8.51 14.03
N PRO A 117 -4.92 8.52 13.10
CA PRO A 117 -4.83 7.72 11.89
C PRO A 117 -3.57 8.11 11.10
N ARG A 118 -2.81 7.12 10.63
CA ARG A 118 -1.61 7.40 9.81
C ARG A 118 -2.00 8.12 8.51
N PHE A 119 -3.07 7.65 7.88
CA PHE A 119 -3.71 8.25 6.73
C PHE A 119 -5.18 8.54 7.05
N ALA A 120 -5.52 9.82 7.21
CA ALA A 120 -6.89 10.24 7.48
C ALA A 120 -7.65 10.49 6.16
N PRO A 121 -8.89 10.00 5.98
CA PRO A 121 -9.71 10.36 4.83
C PRO A 121 -9.90 11.89 4.73
N ARG A 122 -9.74 12.47 3.54
CA ARG A 122 -9.78 13.93 3.34
C ARG A 122 -11.12 14.55 3.73
N PHE A 123 -12.24 13.85 3.57
CA PHE A 123 -13.57 14.37 3.90
C PHE A 123 -13.74 14.64 5.40
N GLU A 124 -12.95 14.01 6.27
CA GLU A 124 -13.00 14.21 7.73
C GLU A 124 -12.23 15.46 8.19
N LEU A 125 -11.46 16.09 7.29
CA LEU A 125 -10.68 17.30 7.58
C LEU A 125 -11.41 18.60 7.24
N LEU A 126 -12.57 18.53 6.58
CA LEU A 126 -13.37 19.72 6.18
C LEU A 126 -14.53 20.01 7.16
N SER A 127 -14.71 19.20 8.19
CA SER A 127 -15.80 19.28 9.16
C SER A 127 -15.34 19.72 10.56
N ARG A 128 -14.14 20.30 10.68
CA ARG A 128 -13.63 20.92 11.90
C ARG A 128 -13.20 22.36 11.65
#